data_AF-A0A0F9EGS9-F1
#
_entry.id   AF-A0A0F9EGS9-F1
#
_cell.length_a   1.000
_cell.length_b   1.000
_cell.length_c   1.000
_cell.angle_alpha   90.00
_cell.angle_beta   90.00
_cell.angle_gamma   90.00
#
_symmetry.space_group_name_H-M   'P 1'
#
loop_
_entity.id
_entity.type
_entity.pdbx_description
1 polymer ?
#
loop_
_entity_poly.entity_id
_entity_poly.type
_entity_poly.pdbx_seq_one_letter_code
_entity_poly.pdbx_strand_id
1 'polypeptide(L)'
;DSATEWTSAYSVATQVPYKSFLVKADKEILADATEEELDEHACHEMVHVVLEPMKDVAESLLKNLPASKRSGYVDWLARENEGVTEHLTKVLRSIVKKRRIGH
;
A
#
# COMPACT_ATOMS: atom_id res chain seq x y z
N ASP A 1 -19.29 34.19 -9.79
CA ASP A 1 -19.69 32.80 -10.02
C ASP A 1 -18.54 31.85 -9.86
N SER A 2 -18.84 30.74 -9.21
CA SER A 2 -18.02 30.02 -8.23
C SER A 2 -16.84 29.24 -8.81
N ALA A 3 -15.63 29.62 -8.41
CA ALA A 3 -14.50 28.70 -8.39
C ALA A 3 -14.75 27.68 -7.26
N THR A 4 -15.07 26.45 -7.60
CA THR A 4 -15.19 25.36 -6.62
C THR A 4 -13.79 25.01 -6.13
N GLU A 5 -13.39 25.69 -5.08
CA GLU A 5 -12.18 25.48 -4.31
C GLU A 5 -12.25 24.08 -3.68
N TRP A 6 -11.36 23.17 -4.11
CA TRP A 6 -11.26 21.84 -3.56
C TRP A 6 -10.74 21.95 -2.12
N THR A 7 -11.65 21.91 -1.15
CA THR A 7 -11.30 21.87 0.27
C THR A 7 -10.76 20.48 0.59
N SER A 8 -9.44 20.38 0.77
CA SER A 8 -8.83 19.16 1.30
C SER A 8 -9.35 18.92 2.71
N ALA A 9 -10.23 17.93 2.88
CA ALA A 9 -10.82 17.65 4.19
C ALA A 9 -9.74 17.30 5.23
N TYR A 10 -8.65 16.63 4.82
CA TYR A 10 -7.47 16.36 5.65
C TYR A 10 -6.25 16.18 4.75
N SER A 11 -5.13 16.85 5.07
CA SER A 11 -3.83 16.61 4.44
C SER A 11 -2.82 16.26 5.52
N VAL A 12 -2.26 15.06 5.46
CA VAL A 12 -1.16 14.63 6.32
C VAL A 12 0.06 14.51 5.43
N ALA A 13 1.00 15.44 5.56
CA ALA A 13 2.28 15.39 4.88
C ALA A 13 3.29 14.68 5.79
N THR A 14 3.44 13.37 5.62
CA THR A 14 4.58 12.65 6.20
C THR A 14 5.74 12.73 5.22
N GLN A 15 6.92 13.18 5.68
CA GLN A 15 8.14 13.04 4.89
C GLN A 15 8.55 11.57 4.92
N VAL A 16 8.13 10.81 3.91
CA VAL A 16 8.46 9.39 3.79
C VAL A 16 9.95 9.26 3.43
N PRO A 17 10.76 8.48 4.16
CA PRO A 17 12.22 8.49 4.05
C PRO A 17 12.80 7.79 2.80
N TYR A 18 11.96 7.37 1.85
CA TYR A 18 12.41 6.56 0.73
C TYR A 18 13.28 7.36 -0.24
N LYS A 19 14.56 7.01 -0.31
CA LYS A 19 15.46 7.48 -1.39
C LYS A 19 15.32 6.64 -2.67
N SER A 20 14.94 5.36 -2.52
CA SER A 20 14.68 4.41 -3.62
C SER A 20 14.06 3.13 -3.06
N PHE A 21 13.21 2.46 -3.84
CA PHE A 21 12.71 1.11 -3.55
C PHE A 21 12.90 0.22 -4.79
N LEU A 22 13.06 -1.09 -4.60
CA LEU A 22 13.23 -2.07 -5.68
C LEU A 22 12.09 -3.10 -5.61
N VAL A 23 11.20 -3.06 -6.59
CA VAL A 23 10.20 -4.10 -6.80
C VAL A 23 10.81 -5.18 -7.70
N LYS A 24 10.71 -6.43 -7.28
CA LYS A 24 11.10 -7.59 -8.09
C LYS A 24 9.84 -8.38 -8.41
N ALA A 25 9.66 -8.70 -9.68
CA ALA A 25 8.57 -9.56 -10.13
C ALA A 25 9.15 -10.76 -10.88
N ASP A 26 8.42 -11.87 -10.83
CA ASP A 26 8.77 -13.07 -11.58
C ASP A 26 8.58 -12.81 -13.08
N LYS A 27 9.57 -13.20 -13.89
CA LYS A 27 9.53 -13.02 -15.34
C LYS A 27 8.38 -13.77 -15.99
N GLU A 28 8.01 -14.93 -15.45
CA GLU A 28 6.91 -15.74 -15.98
C GLU A 28 5.57 -15.06 -15.71
N ILE A 29 5.38 -14.47 -14.53
CA ILE A 29 4.18 -13.71 -14.18
C ILE A 29 4.07 -12.44 -15.04
N LEU A 30 5.20 -11.77 -15.29
CA LEU A 30 5.21 -10.56 -16.12
C LEU A 30 4.95 -10.84 -17.61
N ALA A 31 5.31 -12.03 -18.11
CA ALA A 31 5.19 -12.35 -19.53
C ALA A 31 3.73 -12.44 -19.99
N ASP A 32 2.84 -12.91 -19.11
CA ASP A 32 1.43 -13.15 -19.41
C ASP A 32 0.51 -12.05 -18.87
N ALA A 33 1.04 -11.07 -18.12
CA ALA A 33 0.26 -10.00 -17.51
C ALA A 33 -0.10 -8.89 -18.53
N THR A 34 -1.35 -8.45 -18.48
CA THR A 34 -1.82 -7.26 -19.20
C THR A 34 -1.31 -5.97 -18.56
N GLU A 35 -1.31 -4.86 -19.30
CA GLU A 35 -0.94 -3.54 -18.74
C GLU A 35 -1.80 -3.16 -17.53
N GLU A 36 -3.10 -3.48 -17.53
CA GLU A 36 -3.97 -3.16 -16.37
C GLU A 36 -3.59 -3.97 -15.13
N GLU A 37 -3.20 -5.23 -15.30
CA GLU A 37 -2.71 -6.10 -14.21
C GLU A 37 -1.34 -5.65 -13.70
N LEU A 38 -0.45 -5.19 -14.60
CA LEU A 38 0.83 -4.62 -14.23
C LEU A 38 0.67 -3.31 -13.44
N ASP A 39 -0.24 -2.43 -13.87
CA ASP A 39 -0.59 -1.20 -13.16
C ASP A 39 -1.21 -1.50 -11.79
N GLU A 40 -2.05 -2.54 -11.70
CA GLU A 40 -2.61 -3.00 -10.43
C GLU A 40 -1.53 -3.47 -9.46
N HIS A 41 -0.63 -4.36 -9.91
CA HIS A 41 0.47 -4.85 -9.10
C HIS A 41 1.40 -3.71 -8.69
N ALA A 42 1.78 -2.83 -9.61
CA ALA A 42 2.62 -1.68 -9.30
C ALA A 42 1.96 -0.79 -8.22
N CYS A 43 0.65 -0.53 -8.33
CA CYS A 43 -0.09 0.21 -7.31
C CYS A 43 -0.08 -0.53 -5.96
N HIS A 44 -0.25 -1.85 -5.97
CA HIS A 44 -0.24 -2.67 -4.76
C HIS A 44 1.11 -2.60 -4.03
N GLU A 45 2.22 -2.78 -4.76
CA GLU A 45 3.57 -2.69 -4.19
C GLU A 45 3.90 -1.28 -3.68
N MET A 46 3.41 -0.24 -4.36
CA MET A 46 3.55 1.14 -3.86
C MET A 46 2.85 1.35 -2.52
N VAL A 47 1.69 0.72 -2.31
CA VAL A 47 0.99 0.81 -1.03
C VAL A 47 1.78 0.08 0.06
N HIS A 48 2.37 -1.09 -0.23
CA HIS A 48 3.28 -1.75 0.72
C HIS A 48 4.44 -0.84 1.13
N VAL A 49 5.08 -0.16 0.16
CA VAL A 49 6.14 0.81 0.45
C VAL A 49 5.63 1.92 1.37
N VAL A 50 4.46 2.50 1.10
CA VAL A 50 3.88 3.55 1.96
C VAL A 50 3.59 3.03 3.39
N LEU A 51 3.18 1.76 3.54
CA LEU A 51 2.82 1.15 4.82
C LEU A 51 4.01 0.56 5.59
N GLU A 52 5.17 0.38 4.96
CA GLU A 52 6.38 -0.21 5.57
C GLU A 52 6.74 0.39 6.95
N PRO A 53 6.64 1.71 7.22
CA PRO A 53 7.00 2.23 8.53
C PRO A 53 6.06 1.74 9.64
N MET A 54 4.79 1.48 9.31
CA MET A 54 3.82 0.90 10.26
C MET A 54 4.15 -0.57 10.53
N LYS A 55 4.53 -1.32 9.48
CA LYS A 55 4.99 -2.70 9.60
C LYS A 55 6.23 -2.78 10.50
N ASP A 56 7.21 -1.90 10.32
CA ASP A 56 8.42 -1.84 11.15
C ASP A 56 8.10 -1.59 12.63
N VAL A 57 7.18 -0.67 12.92
CA VAL A 57 6.71 -0.42 14.29
C VAL A 57 6.06 -1.68 14.86
N ALA A 58 5.16 -2.33 14.11
CA ALA A 58 4.51 -3.55 14.54
C ALA A 58 5.51 -4.67 14.80
N GLU A 59 6.47 -4.91 13.91
CA GLU A 59 7.54 -5.89 14.08
C GLU A 59 8.42 -5.60 15.30
N SER A 60 8.70 -4.32 15.59
CA SER A 60 9.44 -3.92 16.79
C SER A 60 8.69 -4.30 18.07
N LEU A 61 7.36 -4.16 18.08
CA LEU A 61 6.51 -4.55 19.20
C LEU A 61 6.48 -6.08 19.36
N LEU A 62 6.45 -6.83 18.25
CA LEU A 62 6.50 -8.29 18.28
C LEU A 62 7.78 -8.84 18.90
N LYS A 63 8.92 -8.15 18.74
CA LYS A 63 10.19 -8.54 19.38
C LYS A 63 10.09 -8.52 20.92
N ASN A 64 9.18 -7.72 21.49
CA ASN A 64 8.97 -7.65 22.93
C ASN A 64 8.03 -8.75 23.46
N LEU A 65 7.37 -9.51 22.59
CA LEU A 65 6.51 -10.62 23.02
C LEU A 65 7.32 -11.88 23.39
N PRO A 66 6.81 -12.73 24.29
CA PRO A 66 7.38 -14.06 24.55
C PRO A 66 7.46 -14.89 23.27
N ALA A 67 8.56 -15.61 23.06
CA ALA A 67 8.82 -16.37 21.83
C ALA A 67 7.69 -17.36 21.47
N SER A 68 7.06 -17.97 22.48
CA SER A 68 5.92 -18.90 22.33
C SER A 68 4.66 -18.27 21.74
N LYS A 69 4.57 -16.95 21.68
CA LYS A 69 3.44 -16.21 21.11
C LYS A 69 3.76 -15.55 19.78
N ARG A 70 5.03 -15.41 19.40
CA ARG A 70 5.45 -14.61 18.23
C ARG A 70 4.90 -15.14 16.91
N SER A 71 4.93 -16.45 16.67
CA SER A 71 4.54 -17.02 15.37
C SER A 71 3.12 -16.63 14.96
N GLY A 72 2.14 -16.82 15.85
CA GLY A 72 0.74 -16.47 15.57
C GLY A 72 0.53 -14.98 15.31
N TYR A 73 1.32 -14.10 15.95
CA TYR A 73 1.27 -12.67 15.68
C TYR A 73 1.97 -12.25 14.40
N VAL A 74 3.05 -12.95 14.00
CA VAL A 74 3.71 -12.72 12.70
C VAL A 74 2.76 -13.08 11.57
N ASP A 75 2.10 -14.24 11.65
CA ASP A 75 1.13 -14.69 10.63
C ASP A 75 -0.08 -13.74 10.57
N TRP A 76 -0.56 -13.31 11.74
CA TRP A 76 -1.62 -12.29 11.83
C TRP A 76 -1.18 -10.97 11.18
N LEU A 77 -0.01 -10.45 11.54
CA LEU A 77 0.47 -9.17 11.01
C LEU A 77 0.67 -9.22 9.49
N ALA A 78 1.23 -10.32 8.96
CA ALA A 78 1.38 -10.51 7.53
C ALA A 78 0.02 -10.48 6.80
N ARG A 79 -0.97 -11.21 7.33
CA ARG A 79 -2.32 -11.24 6.76
C ARG A 79 -3.02 -9.89 6.81
N GLU A 80 -2.96 -9.19 7.95
CA GLU A 80 -3.62 -7.88 8.08
C GLU A 80 -2.93 -6.82 7.22
N ASN A 81 -1.60 -6.84 7.12
CA ASN A 81 -0.85 -5.90 6.27
C ASN A 81 -1.21 -6.09 4.79
N GLU A 82 -1.33 -7.34 4.33
CA GLU A 82 -1.80 -7.66 2.99
C GLU A 82 -3.24 -7.18 2.75
N GLY A 83 -4.15 -7.49 3.68
CA GLY A 83 -5.55 -7.09 3.57
C GLY A 83 -5.74 -5.56 3.52
N VAL A 84 -4.98 -4.81 4.31
CA VAL A 84 -4.98 -3.34 4.28
C VAL A 84 -4.39 -2.83 2.96
N THR A 85 -3.29 -3.41 2.49
CA THR A 85 -2.66 -3.04 1.22
C THR A 85 -3.63 -3.20 0.06
N GLU A 86 -4.24 -4.38 -0.05
CA GLU A 86 -5.23 -4.71 -1.07
C GLU A 86 -6.44 -3.77 -1.04
N HIS A 87 -6.95 -3.44 0.15
CA HIS A 87 -8.07 -2.51 0.29
C HIS A 87 -7.70 -1.10 -0.18
N LEU A 88 -6.54 -0.59 0.23
CA LEU A 88 -6.08 0.74 -0.15
C LEU A 88 -5.78 0.84 -1.65
N THR A 89 -5.21 -0.20 -2.25
CA THR A 89 -5.02 -0.31 -3.71
C THR A 89 -6.34 -0.14 -4.45
N LYS A 90 -7.39 -0.85 -4.03
CA LYS A 90 -8.74 -0.72 -4.62
C LYS A 90 -9.31 0.69 -4.48
N VAL A 91 -9.15 1.31 -3.30
CA VAL A 91 -9.61 2.68 -3.05
C VAL A 91 -8.87 3.69 -3.94
N LEU A 92 -7.54 3.62 -4.00
CA LEU A 92 -6.72 4.52 -4.82
C LEU A 92 -7.07 4.41 -6.31
N ARG A 93 -7.15 3.18 -6.83
CA ARG A 93 -7.54 2.94 -8.23
C ARG A 93 -8.96 3.47 -8.52
N SER A 94 -9.90 3.30 -7.59
CA SER A 94 -11.27 3.86 -7.72
C SER A 94 -11.27 5.39 -7.79
N ILE A 95 -10.46 6.06 -6.97
CA ILE A 95 -10.32 7.53 -6.98
C ILE A 95 -9.75 8.00 -8.33
N VAL A 96 -8.71 7.35 -8.84
CA VAL A 96 -8.10 7.69 -10.14
C VAL A 96 -9.08 7.47 -11.29
N LYS A 97 -9.80 6.33 -11.30
CA LYS A 97 -10.84 6.03 -12.31
C LYS A 97 -11.95 7.10 -12.28
N LYS A 98 -12.43 7.51 -11.10
CA LYS A 98 -13.43 8.58 -10.97
C LYS A 98 -12.93 9.94 -11.45
N ARG A 99 -11.67 10.30 -11.18
CA ARG A 99 -11.07 11.56 -11.67
C ARG A 99 -10.92 11.59 -13.19
N ARG A 100 -10.66 10.45 -13.83
CA ARG A 100 -10.60 10.34 -15.30
C ARG A 100 -11.96 10.49 -15.98
N ILE A 101 -13.07 10.15 -15.31
CA ILE A 101 -14.43 10.25 -15.86
C ILE A 101 -15.05 11.65 -15.66
N GLY A 102 -14.54 12.44 -14.70
CA GLY A 102 -14.95 13.82 -14.43
C GLY A 102 -14.17 14.90 -15.19
N HIS A 103 -13.38 14.52 -16.19
CA HIS A 103 -12.75 15.40 -17.19
C HIS A 103 -13.26 15.04 -18.59
#